data_AF-A0A644V0I2-F1
#
_entry.id   AF-A0A644V0I2-F1
#
_cell.length_a   1.000
_cell.length_b   1.000
_cell.length_c   1.000
_cell.angle_alpha   90.00
_cell.angle_beta   90.00
_cell.angle_gamma   90.00
#
_symmetry.space_group_name_H-M   'P 1'
#
loop_
_entity.id
_entity.type
_entity.pdbx_description
1 polymer ?
#
loop_
_entity_poly.entity_id
_entity_poly.type
_entity_poly.pdbx_seq_one_letter_code
_entity_poly.pdbx_strand_id
1 'polypeptide(L)'
;MDSLKKYIEHNRAEFERDLLPEGSKERFMNKISRGNNKTLLRKMPYWTKLAVASSIIIMIVLPAVLSERSSKLDSGEYYIEILAKQTMEIEKLSSNLGDYEKLNIESTLRQLNEESVPLADQLPNSISKRERREILKEYYAEKIDGAERLEKYVLELVGK
;
A
#
# COMPACT_ATOMS: atom_id res chain seq x y z
N MET A 1 -24.90 -4.79 52.88
CA MET A 1 -25.95 -5.80 52.59
C MET A 1 -27.18 -5.67 53.50
N ASP A 2 -27.10 -4.98 54.64
CA ASP A 2 -28.21 -4.93 55.63
C ASP A 2 -29.45 -4.14 55.20
N SER A 3 -29.33 -3.11 54.36
CA SER A 3 -30.47 -2.30 53.91
C SER A 3 -31.43 -3.09 53.00
N LEU A 4 -30.87 -3.87 52.06
CA LEU A 4 -31.66 -4.71 51.16
C LEU A 4 -32.33 -5.85 51.92
N LYS A 5 -31.61 -6.46 52.87
CA LYS A 5 -32.14 -7.56 53.67
C LYS A 5 -33.34 -7.11 54.53
N LYS A 6 -33.23 -5.95 55.19
CA LYS A 6 -34.33 -5.36 55.97
C LYS A 6 -35.52 -4.97 55.10
N TYR A 7 -35.27 -4.46 53.89
CA TYR A 7 -36.32 -4.11 52.93
C TYR A 7 -37.10 -5.34 52.45
N ILE A 8 -36.39 -6.43 52.14
CA ILE A 8 -37.01 -7.70 51.72
C ILE A 8 -37.81 -8.32 52.87
N GLU A 9 -37.30 -8.28 54.10
CA GLU A 9 -38.03 -8.77 55.27
C GLU A 9 -39.30 -7.96 55.55
N HIS A 10 -39.25 -6.62 55.45
CA HIS A 10 -40.42 -5.77 55.68
C HIS A 10 -41.51 -5.91 54.60
N ASN A 11 -41.12 -6.17 53.35
CA ASN A 11 -42.04 -6.24 52.21
C ASN A 11 -42.23 -7.69 51.73
N ARG A 12 -41.91 -8.69 52.56
CA ARG A 12 -41.95 -10.11 52.21
C ARG A 12 -43.30 -10.56 51.65
N ALA A 13 -44.38 -10.02 52.22
CA ALA A 13 -45.74 -10.31 51.78
C ALA A 13 -46.02 -9.90 50.32
N GLU A 14 -45.27 -8.95 49.74
CA GLU A 14 -45.42 -8.57 48.33
C GLU A 14 -44.75 -9.56 47.37
N PHE A 15 -43.75 -10.31 47.84
CA PHE A 15 -43.03 -11.31 47.04
C PHE A 15 -43.69 -12.70 47.05
N GLU A 16 -44.52 -12.98 48.05
CA GLU A 16 -45.16 -14.30 48.23
C GLU A 16 -46.62 -14.34 47.71
N ARG A 17 -47.16 -13.22 47.19
CA ARG A 17 -48.57 -13.09 46.79
C ARG A 17 -48.92 -13.68 45.43
N ASP A 18 -47.97 -13.81 44.53
CA ASP A 18 -48.22 -14.32 43.19
C ASP A 18 -47.71 -15.76 43.05
N LEU A 19 -48.62 -16.67 42.68
CA LEU A 19 -48.25 -17.98 42.19
C LEU A 19 -47.26 -17.78 41.04
N LEU A 20 -46.02 -18.25 41.22
CA LEU A 20 -45.00 -18.17 40.19
C LEU A 20 -45.58 -18.75 38.88
N PRO A 21 -45.48 -18.03 37.76
CA PRO A 21 -45.99 -18.52 36.48
C PRO A 21 -45.44 -19.92 36.22
N GLU A 22 -46.30 -20.82 35.72
CA GLU A 22 -45.87 -22.19 35.41
C GLU A 22 -44.66 -22.18 34.45
N GLY A 23 -43.72 -23.08 34.74
CA GLY A 23 -42.45 -23.18 34.01
C GLY A 23 -41.42 -22.09 34.35
N SER A 24 -41.66 -21.20 35.32
CA SER A 24 -40.67 -20.19 35.78
C SER A 24 -39.33 -20.82 36.20
N LYS A 25 -39.37 -21.93 36.95
CA LYS A 25 -38.18 -22.71 37.32
C LYS A 25 -37.44 -23.26 36.10
N GLU A 26 -38.17 -23.80 35.13
CA GLU A 26 -37.60 -24.35 33.91
C GLU A 26 -36.98 -23.27 33.03
N ARG A 27 -37.64 -22.11 32.90
CA ARG A 27 -37.09 -20.92 32.21
C ARG A 27 -35.82 -20.40 32.88
N PHE A 28 -35.80 -20.37 34.21
CA PHE A 28 -34.61 -19.97 34.97
C PHE A 28 -33.46 -20.95 34.77
N MET A 29 -33.73 -22.26 34.88
CA MET A 29 -32.72 -23.30 34.62
C MET A 29 -32.21 -23.27 33.18
N ASN A 30 -33.08 -23.02 32.20
CA ASN A 30 -32.69 -22.82 30.79
C ASN A 30 -31.86 -21.56 30.58
N LYS A 31 -32.10 -20.50 31.36
CA LYS A 31 -31.30 -19.27 31.30
C LYS A 31 -29.90 -19.49 31.90
N ILE A 32 -29.80 -20.23 33.01
CA ILE A 32 -28.51 -20.61 33.61
C ILE A 32 -27.73 -21.57 32.71
N SER A 33 -28.39 -22.56 32.12
CA SER A 33 -27.72 -23.50 31.21
C SER A 33 -27.23 -22.82 29.92
N ARG A 34 -27.96 -21.81 29.40
CA ARG A 34 -27.52 -20.96 28.28
C ARG A 34 -26.37 -20.01 28.64
N GLY A 35 -26.29 -19.55 29.89
CA GLY A 35 -25.22 -18.67 30.37
C GLY A 35 -23.84 -19.33 30.43
N ASN A 36 -23.78 -20.67 30.40
CA ASN A 36 -22.56 -21.46 30.33
C ASN A 36 -22.08 -21.74 28.89
N ASN A 37 -22.65 -21.06 27.87
CA ASN A 37 -22.05 -21.02 26.55
C ASN A 37 -20.75 -20.23 26.62
N LYS A 38 -19.67 -20.96 26.98
CA LYS A 38 -18.28 -20.69 26.63
C LYS A 38 -18.30 -19.90 25.34
N THR A 39 -17.68 -18.72 25.34
CA THR A 39 -17.34 -17.97 24.12
C THR A 39 -17.06 -18.99 23.03
N LEU A 40 -17.94 -19.06 22.03
CA LEU A 40 -17.76 -19.93 20.88
C LEU A 40 -16.49 -19.43 20.20
N LEU A 41 -15.34 -19.91 20.67
CA LEU A 41 -14.09 -19.91 19.95
C LEU A 41 -14.35 -20.87 18.79
N ARG A 42 -15.07 -20.35 17.80
CA ARG A 42 -15.31 -20.98 16.52
C ARG A 42 -13.93 -21.30 16.01
N LYS A 43 -13.56 -22.58 16.03
CA LYS A 43 -12.26 -23.03 15.53
C LYS A 43 -12.19 -22.60 14.07
N MET A 44 -11.51 -21.49 13.81
CA MET A 44 -11.34 -20.98 12.46
C MET A 44 -10.48 -21.99 11.70
N PRO A 45 -10.91 -22.42 10.50
CA PRO A 45 -10.09 -23.29 9.67
C PRO A 45 -8.79 -22.59 9.31
N TYR A 46 -7.74 -23.37 9.05
CA TYR A 46 -6.39 -22.88 8.85
C TYR A 46 -6.29 -21.79 7.77
N TRP A 47 -7.02 -21.94 6.66
CA TRP A 47 -7.11 -20.94 5.58
C TRP A 47 -7.63 -19.58 6.04
N THR A 48 -8.58 -19.54 6.98
CA THR A 48 -9.08 -18.28 7.53
C THR A 48 -8.02 -17.59 8.39
N LYS A 49 -7.22 -18.36 9.14
CA LYS A 49 -6.09 -17.80 9.90
C LYS A 49 -5.02 -17.23 8.97
N LEU A 50 -4.73 -17.93 7.87
CA LEU A 50 -3.80 -17.47 6.84
C LEU A 50 -4.29 -16.17 6.18
N ALA A 51 -5.58 -16.10 5.81
CA ALA A 51 -6.17 -14.92 5.19
C ALA A 51 -6.20 -13.70 6.13
N VAL A 52 -6.41 -13.91 7.44
CA VAL A 52 -6.33 -12.83 8.44
C VAL A 52 -4.89 -12.38 8.65
N ALA A 53 -3.92 -13.30 8.67
CA ALA A 53 -2.52 -12.94 8.79
C ALA A 53 -2.01 -12.16 7.57
N SER A 54 -2.38 -12.58 6.36
CA SER A 54 -1.99 -11.88 5.12
C SER A 54 -2.65 -10.51 5.00
N SER A 55 -3.92 -10.35 5.41
CA SER A 55 -4.60 -9.06 5.36
C SER A 55 -3.96 -8.01 6.27
N ILE A 56 -3.47 -8.41 7.45
CA ILE A 56 -2.73 -7.52 8.37
C ILE A 56 -1.42 -7.06 7.73
N ILE A 57 -0.66 -7.98 7.12
CA ILE A 57 0.59 -7.65 6.43
C ILE A 57 0.31 -6.68 5.28
N ILE A 58 -0.69 -6.96 4.46
CA ILE A 58 -1.10 -6.09 3.35
C ILE A 58 -1.48 -4.70 3.88
N MET A 59 -2.26 -4.61 4.96
CA MET A 59 -2.69 -3.32 5.53
C MET A 59 -1.53 -2.47 6.04
N ILE A 60 -0.44 -3.08 6.51
CA ILE A 60 0.76 -2.36 6.95
C ILE A 60 1.67 -1.99 5.77
N VAL A 61 1.86 -2.91 4.83
CA VAL A 61 2.84 -2.76 3.74
C VAL A 61 2.31 -1.86 2.62
N LEU A 62 1.02 -1.95 2.25
CA LEU A 62 0.48 -1.18 1.12
C LEU A 62 0.62 0.34 1.31
N PRO A 63 0.27 0.93 2.47
CA PRO A 63 0.41 2.36 2.69
C PRO A 63 1.87 2.83 2.55
N ALA A 64 2.82 2.07 3.08
CA ALA A 64 4.24 2.38 2.98
C ALA A 64 4.70 2.39 1.51
N VAL A 65 4.41 1.32 0.77
CA VAL A 65 4.78 1.20 -0.66
C VAL A 65 4.11 2.28 -1.52
N LEU A 66 2.83 2.59 -1.27
CA LEU A 66 2.14 3.65 -2.00
C LEU A 66 2.69 5.04 -1.66
N SER A 67 3.09 5.26 -0.41
CA SER A 67 3.69 6.52 0.02
C SER A 67 5.07 6.74 -0.62
N GLU A 68 5.92 5.71 -0.65
CA GLU A 68 7.23 5.75 -1.32
C GLU A 68 7.07 5.97 -2.82
N ARG A 69 6.13 5.28 -3.46
CA ARG A 69 5.86 5.47 -4.88
C ARG A 69 5.36 6.88 -5.17
N SER A 70 4.47 7.42 -4.33
CA SER A 70 3.98 8.79 -4.48
C SER A 70 5.09 9.80 -4.26
N SER A 71 5.97 9.61 -3.29
CA SER A 71 7.10 10.51 -3.04
C SER A 71 8.10 10.48 -4.20
N LYS A 72 8.40 9.29 -4.73
CA LYS A 72 9.25 9.14 -5.94
C LYS A 72 8.66 9.81 -7.18
N LEU A 73 7.34 9.83 -7.32
CA LEU A 73 6.66 10.56 -8.40
C LEU A 73 6.70 12.07 -8.16
N ASP A 74 6.53 12.52 -6.92
CA ASP A 74 6.62 13.94 -6.55
C ASP A 74 8.06 14.48 -6.72
N SER A 75 9.09 13.66 -6.49
CA SER A 75 10.51 14.02 -6.64
C SER A 75 11.08 13.81 -8.05
N GLY A 76 10.37 13.12 -8.93
CA GLY A 76 10.85 12.77 -10.26
C GLY A 76 11.85 11.60 -10.29
N GLU A 77 12.27 11.08 -9.13
CA GLU A 77 13.19 9.93 -9.01
C GLU A 77 12.72 8.72 -9.82
N TYR A 78 11.41 8.49 -9.88
CA TYR A 78 10.84 7.40 -10.67
C TYR A 78 11.25 7.46 -12.15
N TYR A 79 11.22 8.65 -12.75
CA TYR A 79 11.56 8.82 -14.16
C TYR A 79 13.06 8.79 -14.40
N ILE A 80 13.85 9.34 -13.47
CA ILE A 80 15.31 9.26 -13.48
C ILE A 80 15.76 7.80 -13.43
N GLU A 81 15.12 6.97 -12.60
CA GLU A 81 15.42 5.53 -12.49
C GLU A 81 15.14 4.79 -13.81
N ILE A 82 14.05 5.14 -14.51
CA ILE A 82 13.74 4.58 -15.84
C ILE A 82 14.79 4.98 -16.87
N LEU A 83 15.13 6.26 -16.95
CA LEU A 83 16.15 6.78 -17.87
C LEU A 83 17.52 6.16 -17.62
N ALA A 84 17.92 6.02 -16.36
CA ALA A 84 19.19 5.40 -15.98
C ALA A 84 19.24 3.93 -16.43
N LYS A 85 18.14 3.20 -16.26
CA LYS A 85 18.03 1.81 -16.72
C LYS A 85 18.17 1.69 -18.25
N GLN A 86 17.45 2.53 -19.00
CA GLN A 86 17.55 2.56 -20.46
C GLN A 86 18.95 2.96 -20.92
N THR A 87 19.57 3.95 -20.28
CA THR A 87 20.94 4.39 -20.58
C THR A 87 21.93 3.23 -20.45
N MET A 88 21.87 2.48 -19.34
CA MET A 88 22.73 1.30 -19.14
C MET A 88 22.50 0.22 -20.20
N GLU A 89 21.26 0.01 -20.63
CA GLU A 89 20.92 -0.97 -21.66
C GLU A 89 21.48 -0.56 -23.03
N ILE A 90 21.33 0.71 -23.41
CA ILE A 90 21.87 1.26 -24.65
C ILE A 90 23.40 1.24 -24.65
N GLU A 91 24.04 1.63 -23.54
CA GLU A 91 25.51 1.54 -23.39
C GLU A 91 26.00 0.11 -23.59
N LYS A 92 25.32 -0.87 -22.98
CA LYS A 92 25.64 -2.29 -23.15
C LYS A 92 25.49 -2.73 -24.60
N LEU A 93 24.42 -2.34 -25.29
CA LEU A 93 24.24 -2.65 -26.71
C LEU A 93 25.33 -2.02 -27.58
N SER A 94 25.65 -0.76 -27.32
CA SER A 94 26.66 0.02 -28.06
C SER A 94 28.09 -0.49 -27.88
N SER A 95 28.37 -1.26 -26.83
CA SER A 95 29.70 -1.82 -26.57
C SER A 95 30.21 -2.75 -27.68
N ASN A 96 29.31 -3.26 -28.53
CA ASN A 96 29.66 -4.11 -29.68
C ASN A 96 29.87 -3.32 -30.98
N LEU A 97 29.68 -2.00 -30.97
CA LEU A 97 29.85 -1.14 -32.14
C LEU A 97 31.30 -0.62 -32.26
N GLY A 98 31.61 -0.01 -33.40
CA GLY A 98 32.87 0.70 -33.60
C GLY A 98 33.00 1.90 -32.66
N ASP A 99 34.25 2.32 -32.40
CA ASP A 99 34.56 3.41 -31.46
C ASP A 99 33.85 4.72 -31.83
N TYR A 100 33.69 5.01 -33.11
CA TYR A 100 33.02 6.22 -33.59
C TYR A 100 31.51 6.19 -33.29
N GLU A 101 30.83 5.09 -33.64
CA GLU A 101 29.40 4.92 -33.34
C GLU A 101 29.15 4.97 -31.83
N LYS A 102 29.98 4.27 -31.06
CA LYS A 102 29.91 4.25 -29.61
C LYS A 102 30.04 5.65 -29.00
N LEU A 103 31.03 6.44 -29.41
CA LEU A 103 31.21 7.82 -28.92
C LEU A 103 30.00 8.71 -29.22
N ASN A 104 29.39 8.56 -30.40
CA ASN A 104 28.19 9.33 -30.76
C ASN A 104 26.99 8.93 -29.90
N ILE A 105 26.82 7.65 -29.61
CA ILE A 105 25.75 7.13 -28.74
C ILE A 105 25.96 7.64 -27.30
N GLU A 106 27.16 7.50 -26.75
CA GLU A 106 27.50 7.99 -25.40
C GLU A 106 27.28 9.49 -25.27
N SER A 107 27.68 10.29 -26.27
CA SER A 107 27.43 11.72 -26.30
C SER A 107 25.93 12.05 -26.32
N THR A 108 25.14 11.29 -27.08
CA THR A 108 23.69 11.49 -27.16
C THR A 108 22.99 11.12 -25.85
N LEU A 109 23.38 10.00 -25.24
CA LEU A 109 22.91 9.60 -23.91
C LEU A 109 23.24 10.65 -22.87
N ARG A 110 24.46 11.21 -22.93
CA ARG A 110 24.87 12.31 -22.05
C ARG A 110 23.95 13.52 -22.19
N GLN A 111 23.63 13.93 -23.41
CA GLN A 111 22.71 15.05 -23.66
C GLN A 111 21.28 14.79 -23.16
N LEU A 112 20.82 13.54 -23.23
CA LEU A 112 19.50 13.17 -22.73
C LEU A 112 19.44 13.12 -21.19
N ASN A 113 20.50 12.64 -20.54
CA ASN A 113 20.50 12.35 -19.12
C ASN A 113 21.08 13.49 -18.26
N GLU A 114 22.07 14.23 -18.74
CA GLU A 114 22.71 15.27 -17.96
C GLU A 114 21.84 16.52 -17.84
N GLU A 115 21.58 16.90 -16.60
CA GLU A 115 20.98 18.17 -16.21
C GLU A 115 21.88 18.82 -15.17
N SER A 116 22.15 20.12 -15.30
CA SER A 116 22.94 20.83 -14.28
C SER A 116 22.21 20.94 -12.95
N VAL A 117 20.87 21.03 -12.99
CA VAL A 117 19.98 21.01 -11.83
C VAL A 117 18.75 20.18 -12.23
N PRO A 118 18.37 19.14 -11.47
CA PRO A 118 17.18 18.35 -11.78
C PRO A 118 15.92 19.21 -11.87
N LEU A 119 15.04 18.96 -12.85
CA LEU A 119 13.80 19.74 -13.00
C LEU A 119 12.98 19.79 -11.70
N ALA A 120 12.92 18.70 -10.93
CA ALA A 120 12.16 18.63 -9.68
C ALA A 120 12.58 19.70 -8.65
N ASP A 121 13.86 20.05 -8.63
CA ASP A 121 14.45 21.04 -7.72
C ASP A 121 14.21 22.47 -8.21
N GLN A 122 13.96 22.65 -9.50
CA GLN A 122 13.65 23.94 -10.11
C GLN A 122 12.19 24.35 -9.90
N LEU A 123 11.30 23.38 -9.62
CA LEU A 123 9.87 23.64 -9.47
C LEU A 123 9.55 24.33 -8.14
N PRO A 124 8.78 25.43 -8.15
CA PRO A 124 8.48 26.19 -6.93
C PRO A 124 7.65 25.36 -5.94
N ASN A 125 7.80 25.63 -4.65
CA ASN A 125 7.04 24.93 -3.61
C ASN A 125 5.55 25.33 -3.56
N SER A 126 5.15 26.36 -4.30
CA SER A 126 3.78 26.87 -4.35
C SER A 126 2.83 26.06 -5.23
N ILE A 127 3.33 25.21 -6.13
CA ILE A 127 2.48 24.40 -7.01
C ILE A 127 1.93 23.17 -6.28
N SER A 128 0.78 22.68 -6.75
CA SER A 128 0.18 21.48 -6.18
C SER A 128 1.03 20.24 -6.51
N LYS A 129 0.97 19.21 -5.66
CA LYS A 129 1.63 17.91 -5.93
C LYS A 129 1.15 17.26 -7.24
N ARG A 130 -0.10 17.51 -7.64
CA ARG A 130 -0.64 16.97 -8.89
C ARG A 130 0.03 17.62 -10.09
N GLU A 131 0.06 18.95 -10.10
CA GLU A 131 0.68 19.75 -11.14
C GLU A 131 2.19 19.49 -11.24
N ARG A 132 2.89 19.41 -10.09
CA ARG A 132 4.30 18.98 -10.02
C ARG A 132 4.53 17.65 -10.74
N ARG A 133 3.70 16.65 -10.45
CA ARG A 133 3.80 15.31 -11.09
C ARG A 133 3.52 15.36 -12.59
N GLU A 134 2.58 16.19 -13.02
CA GLU A 134 2.22 16.36 -14.43
C GLU A 134 3.39 16.98 -15.21
N ILE A 135 3.97 18.07 -14.69
CA ILE A 135 5.14 18.72 -15.29
C ILE A 135 6.35 17.77 -15.37
N LEU A 136 6.65 17.06 -14.27
CA LEU A 136 7.77 16.10 -14.26
C LEU A 136 7.52 14.96 -15.24
N LYS A 137 6.29 14.45 -15.31
CA LYS A 137 5.93 13.40 -16.25
C LYS A 137 6.14 13.85 -17.69
N GLU A 138 5.64 15.01 -18.06
CA GLU A 138 5.75 15.52 -19.44
C GLU A 138 7.21 15.73 -19.83
N TYR A 139 7.98 16.39 -18.96
CA TYR A 139 9.39 16.64 -19.21
C TYR A 139 10.21 15.37 -19.39
N TYR A 140 10.09 14.41 -18.46
CA TYR A 140 10.86 13.17 -18.56
C TYR A 140 10.30 12.21 -19.63
N ALA A 141 9.02 12.31 -20.01
CA ALA A 141 8.48 11.50 -21.09
C ALA A 141 9.18 11.77 -22.42
N GLU A 142 9.52 13.04 -22.71
CA GLU A 142 10.28 13.38 -23.92
C GLU A 142 11.69 12.77 -23.91
N LYS A 143 12.36 12.80 -22.76
CA LYS A 143 13.68 12.19 -22.59
C LYS A 143 13.63 10.66 -22.76
N ILE A 144 12.61 10.03 -22.18
CA ILE A 144 12.40 8.57 -22.27
C ILE A 144 12.12 8.17 -23.72
N ASP A 145 11.25 8.90 -24.43
CA ASP A 145 10.99 8.66 -25.85
C ASP A 145 12.25 8.86 -26.70
N GLY A 146 13.07 9.87 -26.38
CA GLY A 146 14.39 10.07 -26.99
C GLY A 146 15.33 8.87 -26.79
N ALA A 147 15.39 8.34 -25.56
CA ALA A 147 16.19 7.15 -25.24
C ALA A 147 15.68 5.90 -25.98
N GLU A 148 14.35 5.69 -26.04
CA GLU A 148 13.75 4.56 -26.78
C GLU A 148 14.06 4.63 -28.28
N ARG A 149 14.06 5.83 -28.87
CA ARG A 149 14.45 6.02 -30.28
C ARG A 149 15.93 5.72 -30.49
N LEU A 150 16.78 6.15 -29.57
CA LEU A 150 18.22 5.86 -29.62
C LEU A 150 18.48 4.36 -29.48
N GLU A 151 17.79 3.67 -28.58
CA GLU A 151 17.87 2.21 -28.42
C GLU A 151 17.55 1.48 -29.72
N LYS A 152 16.44 1.83 -30.38
CA LYS A 152 16.07 1.26 -31.69
C LYS A 152 17.16 1.49 -32.74
N TYR A 153 17.72 2.69 -32.79
CA TYR A 153 18.83 3.01 -33.69
C TYR A 153 20.07 2.15 -33.41
N VAL A 154 20.44 1.96 -32.14
CA VAL A 154 21.57 1.10 -31.76
C VAL A 154 21.32 -0.35 -32.15
N LEU A 155 20.10 -0.87 -31.96
CA LEU A 155 19.74 -2.22 -32.38
C LEU A 155 19.87 -2.40 -33.90
N GLU A 156 19.48 -1.40 -34.70
CA GLU A 156 19.68 -1.41 -36.15
C GLU A 156 21.15 -1.39 -36.56
N LEU A 157 22.01 -0.73 -35.78
CA LEU A 157 23.46 -0.73 -36.02
C LEU A 157 24.12 -2.07 -35.66
N VAL A 158 23.71 -2.68 -34.53
CA VAL A 158 24.25 -3.98 -34.08
C VAL A 158 23.77 -5.12 -34.97
N GLY A 159 22.58 -5.00 -35.57
CA GLY A 159 22.01 -5.99 -36.49
C GLY A 159 22.57 -5.94 -37.92
N LYS A 160 23.46 -5.00 -38.24
CA LYS A 160 24.20 -4.95 -39.51
C LYS A 160 25.51 -5.71 -39.42
#